data_AF-A0A257LIP1-F1
#
_entry.id   AF-A0A257LIP1-F1
#
_cell.length_a   1.000
_cell.length_b   1.000
_cell.length_c   1.000
_cell.angle_alpha   90.00
_cell.angle_beta   90.00
_cell.angle_gamma   90.00
#
_symmetry.space_group_name_H-M   'P 1'
#
loop_
_entity.id
_entity.type
_entity.pdbx_description
1 polymer ?
#
loop_
_entity_poly.entity_id
_entity_poly.type
_entity_poly.pdbx_seq_one_letter_code
_entity_poly.pdbx_strand_id
1 'polypeptide(L)' 'MSFEFFHAVDTGRARANNEDSVAVDDANALCVLADGMGGYNAGEVASGMATSFIRN' A
#
# COMPACT_ATOMS: atom_id res chain seq x y z
N MET A 1 14.55 17.10 11.21
CA MET A 1 14.13 17.24 9.80
C MET A 1 12.68 16.80 9.75
N SER A 2 11.78 17.61 9.20
CA SER A 2 10.36 17.26 9.07
C SER A 2 10.14 16.78 7.65
N PHE A 3 9.62 15.57 7.51
CA PHE A 3 9.15 15.04 6.23
C PHE A 3 7.63 15.20 6.20
N GLU A 4 7.11 15.51 5.01
CA GLU A 4 5.68 15.54 4.72
C GLU A 4 5.44 14.47 3.65
N PHE A 5 4.51 13.56 3.92
CA PHE A 5 4.26 12.39 3.08
C PHE A 5 2.88 12.46 2.45
N PHE A 6 2.78 12.02 1.20
CA PHE A 6 1.54 11.94 0.46
C PHE A 6 1.52 10.66 -0.35
N HIS A 7 0.35 10.05 -0.50
CA HIS A 7 0.16 8.88 -1.34
C HIS A 7 -1.17 8.94 -2.08
N ALA A 8 -1.19 8.34 -3.27
CA ALA A 8 -2.38 8.14 -4.08
C ALA A 8 -2.22 6.82 -4.82
N VAL A 9 -3.32 6.09 -4.98
CA VAL A 9 -3.37 4.82 -5.71
C VAL A 9 -4.54 4.85 -6.67
N ASP A 10 -4.40 4.19 -7.83
CA ASP A 10 -5.42 4.10 -8.86
C ASP A 10 -5.38 2.70 -9.47
N THR A 11 -6.55 2.09 -9.71
CA THR A 11 -6.66 0.75 -10.32
C THR A 11 -6.16 0.72 -11.76
N GLY A 12 -6.08 1.89 -12.41
CA GLY A 12 -5.86 2.01 -13.84
C GLY A 12 -7.07 1.56 -14.64
N ARG A 13 -6.83 1.27 -15.91
CA ARG A 13 -7.89 1.02 -16.92
C ARG A 13 -8.06 -0.45 -17.32
N ALA A 14 -7.15 -1.32 -16.87
CA ALA A 14 -7.04 -2.70 -17.35
C ALA A 14 -7.41 -3.75 -16.30
N ARG A 15 -7.40 -3.40 -15.01
CA ARG A 15 -7.71 -4.29 -13.90
C ARG A 15 -9.06 -3.90 -13.27
N ALA A 16 -9.73 -4.87 -12.67
CA ALA A 16 -11.01 -4.65 -11.98
C ALA A 16 -10.81 -4.26 -10.51
N ASN A 17 -9.71 -4.70 -9.90
CA ASN A 17 -9.34 -4.43 -8.52
C ASN A 17 -7.92 -3.86 -8.46
N ASN A 18 -7.69 -2.97 -7.50
CA ASN A 18 -6.35 -2.48 -7.20
C ASN A 18 -5.73 -3.36 -6.11
N GLU A 19 -4.60 -3.97 -6.40
CA GLU A 19 -3.87 -4.81 -5.45
C GLU A 19 -2.71 -4.04 -4.77
N ASP A 20 -2.57 -2.73 -5.04
CA ASP A 20 -1.62 -1.84 -4.37
C ASP A 20 -2.10 -1.43 -2.97
N SER A 21 -1.17 -1.40 -2.01
CA SER A 21 -1.41 -0.91 -0.65
C SER A 21 -0.28 0.01 -0.19
N VAL A 22 -0.62 1.07 0.55
CA VAL A 22 0.34 2.04 1.09
C VAL A 22 0.17 2.19 2.60
N ALA A 23 1.29 2.32 3.32
CA ALA A 23 1.33 2.76 4.72
C ALA A 23 2.37 3.87 4.92
N VAL A 24 2.05 4.81 5.80
CA VAL A 24 2.91 5.91 6.21
C VAL A 24 3.03 5.87 7.73
N ASP A 25 4.26 5.94 8.23
CA ASP A 25 4.58 6.10 9.63
C ASP A 25 5.46 7.34 9.81
N ASP A 26 4.78 8.46 10.10
CA ASP A 26 5.38 9.79 10.22
C ASP A 26 6.41 9.84 11.36
N ALA A 27 6.18 9.11 12.45
CA ALA A 27 7.03 9.16 13.64
C ALA A 27 8.42 8.58 13.37
N ASN A 28 8.49 7.58 12.48
CA ASN A 28 9.72 6.94 12.06
C ASN A 28 10.22 7.42 10.68
N ALA A 29 9.55 8.42 10.08
CA ALA A 29 9.82 8.91 8.74
C ALA A 29 9.87 7.77 7.68
N LEU A 30 8.93 6.82 7.79
CA LEU A 30 8.86 5.63 6.96
C LEU A 30 7.62 5.65 6.06
N CYS A 31 7.80 5.27 4.79
CA CYS A 31 6.71 5.01 3.85
C CYS A 31 6.92 3.65 3.20
N VAL A 32 5.83 2.90 3.05
CA VAL A 32 5.83 1.56 2.44
C VAL A 32 4.76 1.50 1.36
N LEU A 33 5.15 1.04 0.17
CA LEU A 33 4.25 0.67 -0.94
C LEU A 33 4.40 -0.84 -1.18
N ALA A 34 3.29 -1.56 -1.23
CA ALA A 34 3.23 -2.98 -1.52
C ALA A 34 2.32 -3.23 -2.74
N ASP A 35 2.88 -3.82 -3.80
CA ASP A 35 2.16 -4.28 -4.99
C ASP A 35 1.77 -5.75 -4.78
N GLY A 36 0.46 -6.01 -4.70
CA GLY A 36 -0.09 -7.33 -4.49
C GLY A 36 -0.12 -8.16 -5.77
N MET A 37 0.30 -9.43 -5.67
CA MET A 37 0.20 -10.39 -6.77
C MET A 37 -0.61 -11.62 -6.31
N GLY A 38 -1.52 -12.12 -7.15
CA GLY A 38 -2.19 -13.39 -6.86
C GLY A 38 -3.39 -13.75 -7.71
N GLY A 39 -4.08 -12.77 -8.32
CA GLY A 39 -5.35 -13.03 -9.00
C GLY A 39 -6.45 -13.48 -8.02
N TYR A 40 -7.72 -13.47 -8.46
CA TYR A 40 -8.88 -13.84 -7.63
C TYR A 40 -8.92 -13.17 -6.23
N ASN A 41 -8.60 -11.86 -6.15
CA ASN A 41 -8.58 -11.08 -4.91
C ASN A 41 -7.56 -11.56 -3.85
N ALA A 42 -6.54 -12.34 -4.22
CA ALA A 42 -5.48 -12.73 -3.28
C ALA A 42 -4.40 -11.64 -3.13
N GLY A 43 -4.15 -10.84 -4.18
CA GLY A 43 -3.10 -9.83 -4.16
C GLY A 43 -3.41 -8.68 -3.20
N GLU A 44 -4.66 -8.20 -3.19
CA GLU A 44 -5.11 -7.15 -2.25
C GLU A 44 -4.98 -7.58 -0.78
N VAL A 45 -5.22 -8.86 -0.48
CA VAL A 45 -5.05 -9.41 0.87
C VAL A 45 -3.56 -9.44 1.24
N ALA A 46 -2.70 -9.90 0.33
CA ALA A 46 -1.27 -9.98 0.56
C ALA A 46 -0.62 -8.61 0.77
N SER A 47 -0.90 -7.64 -0.12
CA SER A 47 -0.37 -6.27 0.00
C SER A 47 -0.92 -5.55 1.22
N GLY A 48 -2.22 -5.72 1.52
CA GLY A 48 -2.84 -5.21 2.75
C GLY A 48 -2.23 -5.79 4.03
N MET A 49 -1.92 -7.09 4.06
CA MET A 49 -1.20 -7.70 5.19
C MET A 49 0.19 -7.06 5.36
N ALA A 50 0.95 -6.89 4.27
CA ALA A 50 2.29 -6.33 4.32
C ALA A 50 2.31 -4.90 4.89
N THR A 51 1.34 -4.05 4.53
CA THR A 51 1.25 -2.68 5.03
C THR A 51 0.60 -2.58 6.42
N SER A 52 -0.25 -3.54 6.80
CA SER A 52 -1.00 -3.49 8.06
C SER A 52 -0.12 -3.48 9.33
N PHE A 53 1.06 -4.08 9.26
CA PHE A 53 2.03 -4.11 10.37
C PHE A 53 2.87 -2.84 10.48
N ILE A 54 2.78 -1.93 9.51
CA ILE A 54 3.45 -0.63 9.51
C ILE A 54 2.47 0.38 10.11
N ARG A 55 2.31 0.31 11.44
CA ARG A 55 1.52 1.26 12.24
C ARG A 55 2.19 1.50 13.59
N ASN A 56 2.12 2.74 14.05
CA ASN A 56 2.22 3.10 15.47
C ASN A 56 0.82 3.09 16.10
#